data_AF-A0A1F7RNM8-F1
#
_entry.id   AF-A0A1F7RNM8-F1
#
_cell.length_a   1.000
_cell.length_b   1.000
_cell.length_c   1.000
_cell.angle_alpha   90.00
_cell.angle_beta   90.00
_cell.angle_gamma   90.00
#
_symmetry.space_group_name_H-M   'P 1'
#
loop_
_entity.id
_entity.type
_entity.pdbx_description
1 polymer ?
#
loop_
_entity_poly.entity_id
_entity_poly.type
_entity_poly.pdbx_seq_one_letter_code
_entity_poly.pdbx_strand_id
1 'polypeptide(L)'
;MGRNFYSMRRKLMADFRLNHLHFGAKIIVIAFFFLVCIGLILSMNTASKAVKMRQAKAKAIGLQPNQFFNEDDKFLHFKDAHAHLYGHALVFFAVAAVFIFSGVKEMYKILVAALMVVTLLVHTYGLINIKVGIEIASMVLYSILLIYMMVVSMLAMYKKEK
;
A
#
# COMPACT_ATOMS: atom_id res chain seq x y z
N MET A 1 30.98 17.93 -16.36
CA MET A 1 29.85 18.47 -15.56
C MET A 1 29.21 17.47 -14.56
N GLY A 2 29.41 16.14 -14.65
CA GLY A 2 28.74 15.17 -13.76
C GLY A 2 29.17 15.14 -12.27
N ARG A 3 30.40 15.56 -11.91
CA ARG A 3 30.88 15.47 -10.51
C ARG A 3 30.17 16.44 -9.54
N ASN A 4 29.72 17.60 -10.02
CA ASN A 4 29.04 18.60 -9.20
C ASN A 4 27.58 18.22 -8.88
N PHE A 5 26.91 17.48 -9.77
CA PHE A 5 25.54 17.02 -9.52
C PHE A 5 25.50 15.91 -8.46
N TYR A 6 26.47 14.99 -8.51
CA TYR A 6 26.59 13.91 -7.52
C TYR A 6 27.02 14.39 -6.13
N SER A 7 27.80 15.46 -6.02
CA SER A 7 28.14 16.05 -4.71
C SER A 7 26.96 16.83 -4.13
N MET A 8 26.23 17.59 -4.95
CA MET A 8 25.04 18.35 -4.53
C MET A 8 23.88 17.42 -4.12
N ARG A 9 23.60 16.35 -4.87
CA ARG A 9 22.60 15.32 -4.50
C ARG A 9 22.93 14.63 -3.17
N ARG A 10 24.21 14.31 -2.93
CA ARG A 10 24.65 13.72 -1.66
C ARG A 10 24.48 14.67 -0.48
N LYS A 11 24.73 15.97 -0.69
CA LYS A 11 24.55 17.00 0.35
C LYS A 11 23.07 17.19 0.69
N LEU A 12 22.20 17.35 -0.31
CA LEU A 12 20.74 17.39 -0.15
C LEU A 12 20.18 16.13 0.55
N MET A 13 20.61 14.93 0.16
CA MET A 13 20.17 13.70 0.83
C MET A 13 20.79 13.48 2.23
N ALA A 14 21.88 14.16 2.55
CA ALA A 14 22.43 14.18 3.90
C ALA A 14 21.65 15.14 4.80
N ASP A 15 21.17 16.26 4.25
CA ASP A 15 20.38 17.27 4.97
C ASP A 15 18.95 16.77 5.25
N PHE A 16 18.35 16.01 4.32
CA PHE A 16 17.00 15.45 4.47
C PHE A 16 17.01 13.97 4.90
N ARG A 17 17.42 13.71 6.14
CA ARG A 17 17.33 12.37 6.74
C ARG A 17 16.26 12.31 7.83
N LEU A 18 15.60 11.15 7.95
CA LEU A 18 14.53 10.95 8.94
C LEU A 18 15.01 11.09 10.41
N ASN A 19 16.29 10.84 10.69
CA ASN A 19 16.86 11.00 12.02
C ASN A 19 16.93 12.47 12.48
N HIS A 20 17.03 13.42 11.55
CA HIS A 20 17.08 14.86 11.84
C HIS A 20 15.70 15.48 12.09
N LEU A 21 14.61 14.72 11.93
CA LEU A 21 13.26 15.21 12.22
C LEU A 21 13.15 15.68 13.69
N HIS A 22 12.44 16.79 13.90
CA HIS A 22 12.08 17.22 15.25
C HIS A 22 11.28 16.12 15.96
N PHE A 23 11.43 15.98 17.27
CA PHE A 23 10.78 14.93 18.05
C PHE A 23 9.25 14.89 17.85
N GLY A 24 8.60 16.07 17.82
CA GLY A 24 7.17 16.17 17.53
C GLY A 24 6.77 15.62 16.14
N ALA A 25 7.60 15.86 15.11
CA ALA A 25 7.33 15.33 13.77
C ALA A 25 7.46 13.79 13.72
N LYS A 26 8.40 13.22 14.49
CA LYS A 26 8.52 11.75 14.63
C LYS A 26 7.27 11.13 15.23
N ILE A 27 6.69 11.76 16.27
CA ILE A 27 5.42 11.30 16.88
C ILE A 27 4.29 11.32 15.85
N ILE A 28 4.16 12.41 15.07
CA ILE A 28 3.12 12.54 14.03
C ILE A 28 3.25 11.42 13.00
N VAL A 29 4.46 11.13 12.52
CA VAL A 29 4.71 10.04 11.56
C VAL A 29 4.34 8.67 12.14
N ILE A 30 4.68 8.40 13.41
CA ILE A 30 4.34 7.13 14.07
C ILE A 30 2.83 7.00 14.25
N ALA A 31 2.15 8.06 14.69
CA ALA A 31 0.69 8.07 14.82
C ALA A 31 0.02 7.85 13.46
N PHE A 32 0.53 8.48 12.40
CA PHE A 32 0.09 8.25 11.04
C PHE A 32 0.24 6.77 10.62
N PHE A 33 1.38 6.13 10.88
CA PHE A 33 1.57 4.71 10.59
C PHE A 33 0.61 3.82 11.38
N PHE A 34 0.31 4.16 12.64
CA PHE A 34 -0.67 3.43 13.43
C PHE A 34 -2.08 3.53 12.83
N LEU A 35 -2.49 4.72 12.39
CA LEU A 35 -3.76 4.93 11.69
C LEU A 35 -3.82 4.14 10.36
N VAL A 36 -2.71 4.08 9.62
CA VAL A 36 -2.61 3.25 8.41
C VAL A 36 -2.84 1.78 8.72
N CYS A 37 -2.22 1.24 9.77
CA CYS A 37 -2.42 -0.15 10.18
C CYS A 37 -3.89 -0.45 10.54
N ILE A 38 -4.56 0.45 11.27
CA ILE A 38 -5.99 0.31 11.58
C ILE A 38 -6.82 0.35 10.28
N GLY A 39 -6.55 1.32 9.41
CA GLY A 39 -7.21 1.46 8.12
C GLY A 39 -7.07 0.23 7.24
N LEU A 40 -5.89 -0.39 7.19
CA LEU A 40 -5.65 -1.64 6.46
C LEU A 40 -6.53 -2.78 6.97
N ILE A 41 -6.60 -2.99 8.29
CA ILE A 41 -7.41 -4.07 8.90
C ILE A 41 -8.89 -3.88 8.58
N LEU A 42 -9.41 -2.66 8.70
CA LEU A 42 -10.80 -2.32 8.37
C LEU A 42 -11.09 -2.50 6.88
N SER A 43 -10.17 -2.08 6.01
CA SER A 43 -10.27 -2.21 4.55
C SER A 43 -10.33 -3.69 4.13
N MET A 44 -9.46 -4.54 4.68
CA MET A 44 -9.44 -5.97 4.39
C MET A 44 -10.75 -6.66 4.82
N ASN A 45 -11.27 -6.33 5.99
CA ASN A 45 -12.51 -6.93 6.49
C ASN A 45 -13.71 -6.56 5.60
N THR A 46 -13.81 -5.29 5.21
CA THR A 46 -14.93 -4.79 4.38
C THR A 46 -14.88 -5.34 2.96
N ALA A 47 -13.71 -5.34 2.31
CA ALA A 47 -13.54 -5.88 0.95
C ALA A 47 -13.82 -7.39 0.91
N SER A 48 -13.24 -8.16 1.83
CA SER A 48 -13.46 -9.61 1.89
C SER A 48 -14.93 -9.97 2.15
N LYS A 49 -15.62 -9.23 3.03
CA LYS A 49 -17.05 -9.42 3.28
C LYS A 49 -17.88 -9.13 2.01
N ALA A 50 -17.56 -8.08 1.27
CA ALA A 50 -18.25 -7.73 0.02
C ALA A 50 -18.11 -8.84 -1.04
N VAL A 51 -16.89 -9.37 -1.24
CA VAL A 51 -16.65 -10.48 -2.18
C VAL A 51 -17.39 -11.74 -1.77
N LYS A 52 -17.33 -12.13 -0.48
CA LYS A 52 -18.05 -13.31 0.04
C LYS A 52 -19.58 -13.20 -0.14
N MET A 53 -20.16 -12.02 0.13
CA MET A 53 -21.59 -11.78 -0.08
C MET A 53 -21.97 -11.92 -1.57
N ARG A 54 -21.14 -11.41 -2.49
CA ARG A 54 -21.37 -11.53 -3.93
C ARG A 54 -21.27 -12.98 -4.41
N GLN A 55 -20.29 -13.75 -3.93
CA GLN A 55 -20.20 -15.18 -4.22
C GLN A 55 -21.40 -15.97 -3.70
N ALA A 56 -21.89 -15.64 -2.49
CA ALA A 56 -23.08 -16.27 -1.92
C ALA A 56 -24.34 -15.97 -2.75
N LYS A 57 -24.51 -14.72 -3.20
CA LYS A 57 -25.60 -14.33 -4.12
C LYS A 57 -25.52 -15.08 -5.45
N ALA A 58 -24.34 -15.20 -6.07
CA ALA A 58 -24.15 -15.95 -7.32
C ALA A 58 -24.60 -17.39 -7.18
N LYS A 59 -24.19 -18.03 -6.09
CA LYS A 59 -24.56 -19.42 -5.79
C LYS A 59 -26.06 -19.58 -5.60
N ALA A 60 -26.72 -18.63 -4.93
CA ALA A 60 -28.16 -18.69 -4.66
C ALA A 60 -29.03 -18.65 -5.93
N ILE A 61 -28.54 -18.02 -6.99
CA ILE A 61 -29.22 -17.89 -8.29
C ILE A 61 -28.66 -18.84 -9.36
N GLY A 62 -27.77 -19.79 -8.98
CA GLY A 62 -27.23 -20.80 -9.88
C GLY A 62 -26.20 -20.30 -10.91
N LEU A 63 -25.66 -19.09 -10.73
CA LEU A 63 -24.65 -18.50 -11.62
C LEU A 63 -23.24 -18.77 -11.12
N GLN A 64 -22.27 -18.78 -12.04
CA GLN A 64 -20.87 -18.83 -11.64
C GLN A 64 -20.47 -17.52 -10.93
N PRO A 65 -19.57 -17.57 -9.93
CA PRO A 65 -19.19 -16.39 -9.14
C PRO A 65 -18.60 -15.23 -9.92
N ASN A 66 -18.13 -15.48 -11.14
CA ASN A 66 -17.56 -14.51 -12.07
C ASN A 66 -18.58 -13.93 -13.06
N GLN A 67 -19.84 -14.37 -13.01
CA GLN A 67 -20.93 -13.85 -13.85
C GLN A 67 -21.70 -12.78 -13.07
N PHE A 68 -21.66 -11.55 -13.58
CA PHE A 68 -22.41 -10.43 -13.02
C PHE A 68 -23.90 -10.60 -13.29
N PHE A 69 -24.74 -10.29 -12.30
CA PHE A 69 -26.18 -10.57 -12.30
C PHE A 69 -26.99 -9.58 -13.14
N ASN A 70 -26.55 -8.32 -13.20
CA ASN A 70 -27.00 -7.29 -14.15
C ASN A 70 -25.87 -6.24 -14.35
N GLU A 71 -26.04 -5.29 -15.28
CA GLU A 71 -25.04 -4.24 -15.54
C GLU A 71 -24.84 -3.25 -14.37
N ASP A 72 -25.87 -2.95 -13.59
CA ASP A 72 -25.80 -2.08 -12.40
C ASP A 72 -24.92 -2.70 -11.31
N ASP A 73 -25.07 -4.01 -11.06
CA ASP A 73 -24.26 -4.75 -10.10
C ASP A 73 -22.79 -4.81 -10.53
N LYS A 74 -22.55 -4.91 -11.85
CA LYS A 74 -21.21 -4.81 -12.44
C LYS A 74 -20.64 -3.41 -12.21
N PHE A 75 -21.40 -2.36 -12.50
CA PHE A 75 -20.98 -0.97 -12.29
C PHE A 75 -20.65 -0.69 -10.81
N LEU A 76 -21.52 -1.09 -9.87
CA LEU A 76 -21.25 -0.95 -8.43
C LEU A 76 -20.00 -1.70 -8.02
N HIS A 77 -19.79 -2.92 -8.50
CA HIS A 77 -18.59 -3.70 -8.17
C HIS A 77 -17.31 -3.04 -8.68
N PHE A 78 -17.31 -2.53 -9.92
CA PHE A 78 -16.18 -1.78 -10.45
C PHE A 78 -15.94 -0.50 -9.66
N LYS A 79 -16.99 0.24 -9.31
CA LYS A 79 -16.89 1.45 -8.47
C LYS A 79 -16.26 1.13 -7.11
N ASP A 80 -16.69 0.05 -6.45
CA ASP A 80 -16.12 -0.38 -5.18
C ASP A 80 -14.65 -0.78 -5.32
N ALA A 81 -14.32 -1.58 -6.34
CA ALA A 81 -12.95 -1.99 -6.61
C ALA A 81 -12.03 -0.78 -6.91
N HIS A 82 -12.56 0.22 -7.60
CA HIS A 82 -11.86 1.46 -7.94
C HIS A 82 -11.63 2.35 -6.71
N ALA A 83 -12.66 2.50 -5.86
CA ALA A 83 -12.54 3.20 -4.58
C ALA A 83 -11.52 2.52 -3.66
N HIS A 84 -11.53 1.19 -3.62
CA HIS A 84 -10.56 0.39 -2.86
C HIS A 84 -9.13 0.58 -3.39
N LEU A 85 -8.95 0.51 -4.71
CA LEU A 85 -7.66 0.78 -5.37
C LEU A 85 -7.13 2.18 -5.02
N TYR A 86 -7.97 3.22 -5.10
CA TYR A 86 -7.54 4.58 -4.74
C TYR A 86 -7.15 4.72 -3.27
N GLY A 87 -7.93 4.13 -2.37
CA GLY A 87 -7.61 4.13 -0.94
C GLY A 87 -6.24 3.53 -0.68
N HIS A 88 -5.95 2.37 -1.27
CA HIS A 88 -4.64 1.72 -1.14
C HIS A 88 -3.53 2.50 -1.84
N ALA A 89 -3.76 3.05 -3.04
CA ALA A 89 -2.78 3.86 -3.74
C ALA A 89 -2.38 5.10 -2.92
N LEU A 90 -3.34 5.80 -2.34
CA LEU A 90 -3.09 6.98 -1.49
C LEU A 90 -2.24 6.61 -0.27
N VAL A 91 -2.58 5.52 0.42
CA VAL A 91 -1.81 4.99 1.55
C VAL A 91 -0.39 4.63 1.12
N PHE A 92 -0.24 3.91 0.01
CA PHE A 92 1.07 3.57 -0.55
C PHE A 92 1.92 4.82 -0.81
N PHE A 93 1.38 5.80 -1.54
CA PHE A 93 2.13 7.02 -1.86
C PHE A 93 2.53 7.81 -0.60
N ALA A 94 1.65 7.89 0.40
CA ALA A 94 1.94 8.57 1.65
C ALA A 94 3.07 7.86 2.44
N VAL A 95 3.05 6.54 2.55
CA VAL A 95 4.12 5.77 3.21
C VAL A 95 5.41 5.80 2.39
N ALA A 96 5.31 5.71 1.06
CA ALA A 96 6.45 5.79 0.15
C ALA A 96 7.19 7.13 0.25
N ALA A 97 6.46 8.24 0.37
CA ALA A 97 7.04 9.56 0.55
C ALA A 97 7.97 9.62 1.78
N VAL A 98 7.57 9.02 2.90
CA VAL A 98 8.40 8.93 4.11
C VAL A 98 9.57 7.95 3.90
N PHE A 99 9.28 6.78 3.32
CA PHE A 99 10.27 5.71 3.14
C PHE A 99 11.45 6.09 2.25
N ILE A 100 11.27 7.01 1.28
CA ILE A 100 12.35 7.51 0.44
C ILE A 100 13.48 8.16 1.27
N PHE A 101 13.18 8.67 2.47
CA PHE A 101 14.16 9.29 3.37
C PHE A 101 14.82 8.32 4.38
N SER A 102 14.51 7.03 4.32
CA SER A 102 14.99 6.00 5.27
C SER A 102 16.47 5.61 5.18
N GLY A 103 17.22 6.17 4.22
CA GLY A 103 18.63 5.82 4.00
C GLY A 103 18.88 4.42 3.41
N VAL A 104 17.82 3.67 3.07
CA VAL A 104 17.89 2.42 2.30
C VAL A 104 18.52 2.69 0.91
N LYS A 105 19.23 1.71 0.33
CA LYS A 105 19.79 1.87 -1.02
C LYS A 105 18.67 2.08 -2.04
N GLU A 106 18.89 3.00 -2.98
CA GLU A 106 17.91 3.39 -4.00
C GLU A 106 17.31 2.20 -4.77
N MET A 107 18.14 1.22 -5.12
CA MET A 107 17.71 0.01 -5.82
C MET A 107 16.63 -0.77 -5.04
N TYR A 108 16.76 -0.88 -3.71
CA TYR A 108 15.76 -1.56 -2.88
C TYR A 108 14.47 -0.74 -2.75
N LYS A 109 14.56 0.60 -2.73
CA LYS A 109 13.37 1.46 -2.72
C LYS A 109 12.54 1.27 -3.99
N ILE A 110 13.22 1.26 -5.14
CA ILE A 110 12.59 1.04 -6.45
C ILE A 110 11.98 -0.37 -6.50
N LEU A 111 12.71 -1.39 -6.05
CA LEU A 111 12.21 -2.77 -6.03
C LEU A 111 10.94 -2.90 -5.17
N VAL A 112 10.96 -2.36 -3.95
CA VAL A 112 9.79 -2.41 -3.05
C VAL A 112 8.61 -1.64 -3.65
N ALA A 113 8.84 -0.47 -4.24
CA ALA A 113 7.78 0.29 -4.92
C ALA A 113 7.19 -0.49 -6.12
N ALA A 114 8.04 -1.12 -6.94
CA ALA A 114 7.58 -1.95 -8.05
C ALA A 114 6.76 -3.15 -7.56
N LEU A 115 7.24 -3.85 -6.53
CA LEU A 115 6.51 -4.97 -5.93
C LEU A 115 5.15 -4.53 -5.37
N MET A 116 5.09 -3.38 -4.68
CA MET A 116 3.84 -2.80 -4.15
C MET A 116 2.81 -2.52 -5.25
N VAL A 117 3.25 -1.93 -6.37
CA VAL A 117 2.38 -1.67 -7.51
C VAL A 117 1.87 -2.98 -8.12
N VAL A 118 2.75 -3.96 -8.31
CA VAL A 118 2.37 -5.26 -8.87
C VAL A 118 1.38 -5.98 -7.96
N THR A 119 1.62 -6.04 -6.64
CA THR A 119 0.69 -6.68 -5.71
C THR A 119 -0.65 -5.97 -5.65
N LEU A 120 -0.67 -4.64 -5.69
CA LEU A 120 -1.92 -3.88 -5.72
C LEU A 120 -2.73 -4.15 -7.00
N LEU A 121 -2.07 -4.22 -8.16
CA LEU A 121 -2.73 -4.57 -9.43
C LEU A 121 -3.28 -6.00 -9.40
N VAL A 122 -2.51 -6.96 -8.88
CA VAL A 122 -2.97 -8.36 -8.73
C VAL A 122 -4.14 -8.45 -7.75
N HIS A 123 -4.12 -7.67 -6.67
CA HIS A 123 -5.21 -7.59 -5.70
C HIS A 123 -6.50 -7.04 -6.33
N THR A 124 -6.41 -5.91 -7.04
CA THR A 124 -7.55 -5.34 -7.75
C THR A 124 -8.07 -6.27 -8.84
N TYR A 125 -7.19 -6.99 -9.54
CA TYR A 125 -7.59 -8.05 -10.47
C TYR A 125 -8.38 -9.15 -9.77
N GLY A 126 -7.91 -9.60 -8.59
CA GLY A 126 -8.60 -10.58 -7.74
C GLY A 126 -10.00 -10.10 -7.31
N LEU A 127 -10.13 -8.83 -6.92
CA LEU A 127 -11.41 -8.20 -6.59
C LEU A 127 -12.35 -8.17 -7.78
N ILE A 128 -11.92 -7.62 -8.93
CA ILE A 128 -12.74 -7.48 -10.14
C ILE A 128 -13.27 -8.84 -10.60
N ASN A 129 -12.42 -9.87 -10.57
CA ASN A 129 -12.77 -11.22 -11.03
C ASN A 129 -13.33 -12.13 -9.92
N ILE A 130 -13.58 -11.60 -8.72
CA ILE A 130 -14.20 -12.31 -7.58
C ILE A 130 -13.39 -13.58 -7.21
N LYS A 131 -12.06 -13.51 -7.34
CA LYS A 131 -11.11 -14.57 -6.99
C LYS A 131 -10.55 -14.36 -5.58
N VAL A 132 -11.32 -14.76 -4.57
CA VAL A 132 -11.02 -14.58 -3.13
C VAL A 132 -9.60 -15.01 -2.75
N GLY A 133 -9.12 -16.16 -3.24
CA GLY A 133 -7.78 -16.64 -2.90
C GLY A 133 -6.66 -15.69 -3.37
N ILE A 134 -6.77 -15.17 -4.60
CA ILE A 134 -5.80 -14.22 -5.17
C ILE A 134 -5.91 -12.87 -4.45
N GLU A 135 -7.14 -12.41 -4.23
CA GLU A 135 -7.46 -11.16 -3.53
C GLU A 135 -6.83 -11.12 -2.13
N ILE A 136 -7.05 -12.16 -1.31
CA ILE A 136 -6.48 -12.24 0.04
C ILE A 136 -4.95 -12.35 -0.01
N ALA A 137 -4.39 -13.26 -0.81
CA ALA A 137 -2.96 -13.51 -0.83
C ALA A 137 -2.16 -12.27 -1.26
N SER A 138 -2.62 -11.58 -2.31
CA SER A 138 -2.00 -10.33 -2.78
C SER A 138 -2.15 -9.19 -1.77
N MET A 139 -3.26 -9.10 -1.05
CA MET A 139 -3.47 -8.10 -0.01
C MET A 139 -2.58 -8.32 1.21
N VAL A 140 -2.37 -9.58 1.61
CA VAL A 140 -1.41 -9.94 2.67
C VAL A 140 0.00 -9.53 2.27
N LEU A 141 0.42 -9.84 1.04
CA LEU A 141 1.75 -9.47 0.55
C LEU A 141 1.92 -7.94 0.47
N TYR A 142 0.92 -7.23 -0.04
CA TYR A 142 0.88 -5.76 -0.03
C TYR A 142 1.03 -5.19 1.40
N SER A 143 0.31 -5.76 2.36
CA SER A 143 0.35 -5.32 3.76
C SER A 143 1.72 -5.56 4.39
N ILE A 144 2.37 -6.70 4.12
CA ILE A 144 3.72 -7.00 4.59
C ILE A 144 4.73 -5.98 4.06
N LEU A 145 4.65 -5.67 2.75
CA LEU A 145 5.54 -4.69 2.12
C LEU A 145 5.31 -3.28 2.67
N LEU A 146 4.06 -2.89 2.93
CA LEU A 146 3.74 -1.60 3.54
C LEU A 146 4.27 -1.52 4.98
N ILE A 147 4.06 -2.57 5.79
CA ILE A 147 4.59 -2.66 7.16
C ILE A 147 6.12 -2.59 7.16
N TYR A 148 6.78 -3.28 6.23
CA TYR A 148 8.22 -3.18 6.04
C TYR A 148 8.66 -1.72 5.82
N MET A 149 8.01 -0.98 4.91
CA MET A 149 8.33 0.43 4.66
C MET A 149 8.14 1.30 5.91
N MET A 150 7.06 1.08 6.67
CA MET A 150 6.78 1.80 7.91
C MET A 150 7.83 1.52 8.99
N VAL A 151 8.14 0.24 9.25
CA VAL A 151 9.14 -0.17 10.25
C VAL A 151 10.52 0.36 9.91
N VAL A 152 10.95 0.25 8.66
CA VAL A 152 12.26 0.76 8.23
C VAL A 152 12.34 2.28 8.36
N SER A 153 11.26 2.99 8.05
CA SER A 153 11.18 4.44 8.27
C SER A 153 11.26 4.79 9.76
N MET A 154 10.59 4.03 10.63
CA MET A 154 10.71 4.19 12.09
C MET A 154 12.13 3.97 12.58
N LEU A 155 12.78 2.87 12.17
CA LEU A 155 14.16 2.61 12.55
C LEU A 155 15.10 3.73 12.06
N ALA A 156 14.86 4.27 10.86
CA ALA A 156 15.63 5.38 10.33
C ALA A 156 15.44 6.69 11.12
N MET A 157 14.27 6.94 11.73
CA MET A 157 14.03 8.11 12.59
C MET A 157 14.83 8.10 13.90
N TYR A 158 15.21 6.91 14.40
CA TYR A 158 15.93 6.75 15.69
C TYR A 158 17.37 6.28 15.54
N LYS A 159 17.83 6.06 14.32
CA LYS A 159 19.23 5.70 14.07
C LYS A 159 20.14 6.87 14.46
N LYS A 160 21.05 6.64 15.41
CA LYS A 160 22.08 7.61 15.79
C LYS A 160 22.96 7.93 14.57
N GLU A 161 23.28 9.20 14.40
CA GLU A 161 24.30 9.63 13.43
C GLU A 161 25.64 8.96 13.78
N LYS A 162 26.28 8.38 12.76
CA LYS A 162 27.66 7.93 12.84
C LYS A 162 28.53 8.99 12.18
#